data_AF-A0A1R3G328-F1
#
_entry.id   AF-A0A1R3G328-F1
#
_cell.length_a   1.000
_cell.length_b   1.000
_cell.length_c   1.000
_cell.angle_alpha   90.00
_cell.angle_beta   90.00
_cell.angle_gamma   90.00
#
_symmetry.space_group_name_H-M   'P 1'
#
loop_
_entity.id
_entity.type
_entity.pdbx_description
1 polymer ?
#
loop_
_entity_poly.entity_id
_entity_poly.type
_entity_poly.pdbx_seq_one_letter_code
_entity_poly.pdbx_strand_id
1 'polypeptide(L)'
;MFACGLATHYSPSTKLPIIETQLSSLATKDWSVVESFLAKYSTDPKCPKSTSVLHRFEVLNKCFGHDTVEEIMEALEAESARSEDKWCVSTLKKLRAAPPLSLKVSLRSIREGRLQTLEECLHREYQMTVQAITRQISNDFSEGVRTRLVDKGSVPKWNPCCLEKVSEDMVDAYFSPLNAYEPELDLFANFPEAYHVY
;
A
#
# COMPACT_ATOMS: atom_id res chain seq x y z
N MET A 1 -1.04 -5.93 12.27
CA MET A 1 -0.64 -4.51 12.36
C MET A 1 0.48 -4.35 13.36
N PHE A 2 0.22 -4.45 14.68
CA PHE A 2 1.24 -4.28 15.72
C PHE A 2 2.49 -5.14 15.53
N ALA A 3 2.34 -6.46 15.47
CA ALA A 3 3.49 -7.38 15.34
C ALA A 3 4.25 -7.26 13.99
N CYS A 4 3.70 -6.56 13.00
CA CYS A 4 4.36 -6.29 11.72
C CYS A 4 4.87 -4.84 11.63
N GLY A 5 4.85 -4.07 12.73
CA GLY A 5 5.32 -2.68 12.78
C GLY A 5 4.36 -1.62 12.23
N LEU A 6 3.15 -1.99 11.79
CA LEU A 6 2.18 -1.02 11.23
C LEU A 6 1.42 -0.23 12.31
N ALA A 7 1.40 -0.71 13.54
CA ALA A 7 0.82 -0.01 14.68
C ALA A 7 1.86 0.03 15.81
N THR A 8 2.00 1.20 16.45
CA THR A 8 3.00 1.43 17.50
C THR A 8 2.55 0.89 18.86
N HIS A 9 1.24 0.80 19.10
CA HIS A 9 0.63 0.40 20.36
C HIS A 9 -0.55 -0.54 20.12
N TYR A 10 -0.88 -1.38 21.10
CA TYR A 10 -2.05 -2.26 21.08
C TYR A 10 -2.81 -2.18 22.39
N SER A 11 -4.11 -1.88 22.33
CA SER A 11 -4.98 -1.82 23.51
C SER A 11 -6.38 -2.38 23.18
N PRO A 12 -7.06 -3.06 24.12
CA PRO A 12 -8.47 -3.41 23.99
C PRO A 12 -9.34 -2.18 23.73
N SER A 13 -10.36 -2.34 22.89
CA SER A 13 -11.30 -1.26 22.55
C SER A 13 -12.04 -0.70 23.76
N THR A 14 -12.25 -1.51 24.81
CA THR A 14 -12.88 -1.09 26.07
C THR A 14 -12.08 -0.02 26.82
N LYS A 15 -10.77 0.12 26.55
CA LYS A 15 -9.92 1.16 27.14
C LYS A 15 -9.86 2.44 26.31
N LEU A 16 -10.39 2.47 25.09
CA LEU A 16 -10.33 3.68 24.24
C LEU A 16 -10.97 4.92 24.88
N PRO A 17 -12.16 4.83 25.52
CA PRO A 17 -12.78 6.01 26.14
C PRO A 17 -11.91 6.64 27.25
N ILE A 18 -11.24 5.82 28.06
CA ILE A 18 -10.36 6.32 29.12
C ILE A 18 -9.05 6.89 28.56
N ILE A 19 -8.50 6.28 27.49
CA ILE A 19 -7.32 6.78 26.78
C ILE A 19 -7.63 8.17 26.21
N GLU A 20 -8.74 8.35 25.49
CA GLU A 20 -9.14 9.63 24.91
C GLU A 20 -9.33 10.71 25.98
N THR A 21 -10.05 10.38 27.05
CA THR A 21 -10.32 11.31 28.17
C THR A 21 -9.04 11.75 28.87
N GLN A 22 -8.10 10.83 29.11
CA GLN A 22 -6.86 11.17 29.82
C GLN A 22 -5.79 11.77 28.90
N LEU A 23 -5.78 11.40 27.61
CA LEU A 23 -4.85 12.00 26.65
C LEU A 23 -5.21 13.47 26.42
N SER A 24 -6.50 13.80 26.35
CA SER A 24 -6.96 15.19 26.22
C SER A 24 -6.62 16.06 27.45
N SER A 25 -6.49 15.47 28.64
CA SER A 25 -6.12 16.19 29.86
C SER A 25 -4.60 16.31 30.10
N LEU A 26 -3.77 15.59 29.32
CA LEU A 26 -2.31 15.52 29.51
C LEU A 26 -1.59 16.86 29.26
N ALA A 27 -2.24 17.83 28.61
CA ALA A 27 -1.81 19.22 28.39
C ALA A 27 -0.30 19.42 28.13
N THR A 28 0.30 18.54 27.31
CA THR A 28 1.73 18.53 27.00
C THR A 28 1.95 18.62 25.49
N LYS A 29 3.06 19.25 25.09
CA LYS A 29 3.57 19.23 23.71
C LYS A 29 4.72 18.23 23.54
N ASP A 30 5.13 17.58 24.63
CA ASP A 30 6.23 16.62 24.64
C ASP A 30 5.74 15.23 24.22
N TRP A 31 6.20 14.79 23.05
CA TRP A 31 5.87 13.48 22.49
C TRP A 31 6.31 12.31 23.36
N SER A 32 7.40 12.44 24.14
CA SER A 32 7.88 11.37 25.01
C SER A 32 6.91 11.07 26.16
N VAL A 33 6.19 12.10 26.63
CA VAL A 33 5.15 11.98 27.66
C VAL A 33 3.91 11.28 27.09
N VAL A 34 3.54 11.60 25.84
CA VAL A 34 2.44 10.94 25.12
C VAL A 34 2.77 9.46 24.86
N GLU A 35 3.97 9.15 24.40
CA GLU A 35 4.42 7.78 24.17
C GLU A 35 4.41 6.97 25.47
N SER A 36 5.00 7.50 26.54
CA SER A 36 4.99 6.88 27.86
C SER A 36 3.57 6.66 28.40
N PHE A 37 2.64 7.57 28.09
CA PHE A 37 1.24 7.42 28.44
C PHE A 37 0.57 6.28 27.67
N LEU A 38 0.73 6.22 26.35
CA LEU A 38 0.17 5.16 25.51
C LEU A 38 0.74 3.77 25.86
N ALA A 39 2.02 3.71 26.24
CA ALA A 39 2.67 2.50 26.70
C ALA A 39 2.00 1.92 27.96
N LYS A 40 1.55 2.76 28.91
CA LYS A 40 0.83 2.30 30.13
C LYS A 40 -0.48 1.60 29.84
N TYR A 41 -1.17 2.03 28.77
CA TYR A 41 -2.43 1.44 28.36
C TYR A 41 -2.28 0.27 27.41
N SER A 42 -1.08 0.14 26.83
CA SER A 42 -0.77 -0.93 25.91
C SER A 42 -0.68 -2.27 26.62
N THR A 43 -1.07 -3.30 25.88
CA THR A 43 -0.97 -4.69 26.30
C THR A 43 -0.28 -5.44 25.18
N ASP A 44 0.54 -6.44 25.51
CA ASP A 44 1.07 -7.28 24.46
C ASP A 44 -0.08 -8.05 23.79
N PRO A 45 -0.20 -7.98 22.46
CA PRO A 45 -1.17 -8.82 21.78
C PRO A 45 -0.81 -10.28 22.05
N LYS A 46 -1.84 -11.12 22.27
CA LYS A 46 -1.63 -12.57 22.40
C LYS A 46 -0.81 -13.07 21.22
N CYS A 47 0.06 -14.04 21.50
CA CYS A 47 0.98 -14.63 20.52
C CYS A 47 0.23 -14.87 19.19
N PRO A 48 0.76 -14.38 18.06
CA PRO A 48 0.12 -14.52 16.77
C PRO A 48 -0.25 -15.97 16.50
N LYS A 49 -1.45 -16.21 15.96
CA LYS A 49 -1.87 -17.57 15.56
C LYS A 49 -0.82 -18.18 14.62
N SER A 50 -0.70 -19.50 14.59
CA SER A 50 0.19 -20.20 13.65
C SER A 50 -0.06 -19.86 12.17
N THR A 51 -1.25 -19.36 11.83
CA THR A 51 -1.61 -18.86 10.50
C THR A 51 -1.17 -17.42 10.23
N SER A 52 -0.54 -16.75 11.18
CA SER A 52 -0.06 -15.38 11.08
C SER A 52 0.97 -15.23 9.96
N VAL A 53 0.95 -14.06 9.31
CA VAL A 53 1.93 -13.68 8.29
C VAL A 53 3.37 -13.69 8.83
N LEU A 54 3.55 -13.54 10.15
CA LEU A 54 4.89 -13.57 10.77
C LEU A 54 5.60 -14.92 10.60
N HIS A 55 4.87 -16.01 10.47
CA HIS A 55 5.46 -17.33 10.22
C HIS A 55 5.77 -17.56 8.73
N ARG A 56 5.55 -16.56 7.88
CA ARG A 56 5.65 -16.65 6.42
C ARG A 56 6.72 -15.74 5.84
N PHE A 57 7.54 -15.10 6.67
CA PHE A 57 8.57 -14.17 6.20
C PHE A 57 9.53 -14.78 5.19
N GLU A 58 9.96 -16.03 5.40
CA GLU A 58 10.85 -16.72 4.45
C GLU A 58 10.18 -16.86 3.08
N VAL A 59 8.93 -17.34 3.04
CA VAL A 59 8.14 -17.46 1.80
C VAL A 59 7.89 -16.11 1.15
N LEU A 60 7.56 -15.09 1.95
CA LEU A 60 7.32 -13.73 1.47
C LEU A 60 8.57 -13.13 0.83
N ASN A 61 9.71 -13.19 1.52
CA ASN A 61 10.97 -12.67 1.02
C ASN A 61 11.42 -13.41 -0.23
N LYS A 62 11.25 -14.74 -0.25
CA LYS A 62 11.54 -15.57 -1.42
C LYS A 62 10.69 -15.18 -2.62
N CYS A 63 9.36 -15.08 -2.46
CA CYS A 63 8.46 -14.91 -3.60
C CYS A 63 8.30 -13.43 -4.03
N PHE A 64 8.31 -12.48 -3.10
CA PHE A 64 8.13 -11.05 -3.40
C PHE A 64 9.46 -10.27 -3.47
N GLY A 65 10.59 -10.98 -3.43
CA GLY A 65 11.92 -10.41 -3.56
C GLY A 65 12.35 -10.12 -5.00
N HIS A 66 11.63 -10.64 -5.99
CA HIS A 66 11.94 -10.45 -7.42
C HIS A 66 11.63 -9.04 -7.92
N ASP A 67 12.15 -8.73 -9.11
CA ASP A 67 12.09 -7.39 -9.73
C ASP A 67 10.88 -7.23 -10.66
N THR A 68 10.32 -8.34 -11.16
CA THR A 68 9.14 -8.32 -12.04
C THR A 68 7.93 -9.02 -11.43
N VAL A 69 6.72 -8.64 -11.86
CA VAL A 69 5.47 -9.26 -11.38
C VAL A 69 5.39 -10.71 -11.85
N GLU A 70 5.86 -10.98 -13.06
CA GLU A 70 5.96 -12.30 -13.67
C GLU A 70 6.78 -13.25 -12.79
N GLU A 71 8.00 -12.88 -12.43
CA GLU A 71 8.86 -13.69 -11.54
C GLU A 71 8.22 -13.90 -10.16
N ILE A 72 7.55 -12.88 -9.60
CA ILE A 72 6.83 -13.02 -8.33
C ILE A 72 5.72 -14.07 -8.44
N MET A 73 4.97 -14.05 -9.54
CA MET A 73 3.90 -15.03 -9.78
C MET A 73 4.46 -16.43 -10.01
N GLU A 74 5.52 -16.59 -10.79
CA GLU A 74 6.20 -17.87 -10.99
C GLU A 74 6.75 -18.44 -9.67
N ALA A 75 7.37 -17.61 -8.84
CA ALA A 75 7.87 -18.02 -7.53
C ALA A 75 6.74 -18.49 -6.60
N LEU A 76 5.61 -17.78 -6.59
CA LEU A 76 4.42 -18.18 -5.83
C LEU A 76 3.81 -19.49 -6.36
N GLU A 77 3.80 -19.70 -7.68
CA GLU A 77 3.31 -20.93 -8.30
C GLU A 77 4.18 -22.13 -7.90
N ALA A 78 5.50 -22.00 -8.02
CA ALA A 78 6.45 -23.02 -7.60
C ALA A 78 6.33 -23.35 -6.10
N GLU A 79 6.18 -22.32 -5.26
CA GLU A 79 6.01 -22.51 -3.82
C GLU A 79 4.68 -23.19 -3.47
N SER A 80 3.61 -22.86 -4.19
CA SER A 80 2.29 -23.48 -4.02
C SER A 80 2.30 -24.97 -4.41
N ALA A 81 3.04 -25.34 -5.45
CA ALA A 81 3.18 -26.73 -5.89
C ALA A 81 4.02 -27.56 -4.91
N ARG A 82 5.01 -26.95 -4.25
CA ARG A 82 5.89 -27.62 -3.29
C ARG A 82 5.23 -27.94 -1.95
N SER A 83 4.36 -27.04 -1.47
CA SER A 83 3.89 -27.04 -0.09
C SER A 83 2.38 -27.21 0.09
N GLU A 84 1.62 -27.24 -1.02
CA GLU A 84 0.14 -27.14 -1.03
C GLU A 84 -0.39 -25.97 -0.17
N ASP A 85 0.42 -24.92 -0.01
CA ASP A 85 0.09 -23.82 0.86
C ASP A 85 -1.08 -23.00 0.30
N LYS A 86 -2.23 -23.13 0.98
CA LYS A 86 -3.46 -22.42 0.66
C LYS A 86 -3.27 -20.90 0.59
N TRP A 87 -2.29 -20.35 1.30
CA TRP A 87 -1.98 -18.92 1.23
C TRP A 87 -1.37 -18.53 -0.11
N CYS A 88 -0.42 -19.29 -0.65
CA CYS A 88 0.18 -19.03 -1.96
C CYS A 88 -0.89 -19.10 -3.06
N VAL A 89 -1.73 -20.15 -3.03
CA VAL A 89 -2.86 -20.31 -3.98
C VAL A 89 -3.84 -19.14 -3.90
N SER A 90 -4.21 -18.71 -2.68
CA SER A 90 -5.11 -17.57 -2.50
C SER A 90 -4.49 -16.26 -2.97
N THR A 91 -3.18 -16.08 -2.77
CA THR A 91 -2.44 -14.88 -3.17
C THR A 91 -2.34 -14.79 -4.69
N LEU A 92 -1.99 -15.87 -5.37
CA LEU A 92 -1.99 -15.96 -6.84
C LEU A 92 -3.36 -15.63 -7.42
N LYS A 93 -4.44 -16.18 -6.84
CA LYS A 93 -5.81 -15.88 -7.28
C LYS A 93 -6.11 -14.38 -7.18
N LYS A 94 -5.65 -13.69 -6.13
CA LYS A 94 -5.83 -12.24 -5.96
C LYS A 94 -5.02 -11.45 -6.97
N LEU A 95 -3.76 -11.81 -7.20
CA LEU A 95 -2.90 -11.17 -8.20
C LEU A 95 -3.51 -11.30 -9.60
N ARG A 96 -3.92 -12.51 -10.01
CA ARG A 96 -4.58 -12.75 -11.31
C ARG A 96 -5.90 -12.01 -11.51
N ALA A 97 -6.58 -11.62 -10.43
CA ALA A 97 -7.83 -10.87 -10.49
C ALA A 97 -7.61 -9.34 -10.54
N ALA A 98 -6.39 -8.87 -10.27
CA ALA A 98 -6.04 -7.46 -10.31
C ALA A 98 -5.73 -6.97 -11.74
N PRO A 99 -5.77 -5.65 -12.02
CA PRO A 99 -5.37 -5.11 -13.31
C PRO A 99 -3.86 -5.33 -13.54
N PRO A 100 -3.44 -5.97 -14.66
CA PRO A 100 -2.03 -6.28 -14.92
C PRO A 100 -1.11 -5.06 -14.94
N LEU A 101 -1.55 -3.97 -15.57
CA LEU A 101 -0.79 -2.72 -15.60
C LEU A 101 -0.60 -2.13 -14.20
N SER A 102 -1.66 -2.13 -13.38
CA SER A 102 -1.57 -1.66 -11.99
C SER A 102 -0.63 -2.51 -11.14
N LEU A 103 -0.50 -3.82 -11.40
CA LEU A 103 0.47 -4.65 -10.69
C LEU A 103 1.91 -4.20 -10.98
N LYS A 104 2.27 -3.99 -12.26
CA LYS A 104 3.62 -3.55 -12.64
C LYS A 104 3.92 -2.14 -12.12
N VAL A 105 2.98 -1.22 -12.28
CA VAL A 105 3.09 0.17 -11.77
C VAL A 105 3.26 0.18 -10.25
N SER A 106 2.50 -0.64 -9.51
CA SER A 106 2.63 -0.74 -8.05
C SER A 106 3.97 -1.32 -7.62
N LEU A 107 4.46 -2.35 -8.30
CA LEU A 107 5.76 -2.94 -8.00
C LEU A 107 6.88 -1.92 -8.18
N ARG A 108 6.90 -1.21 -9.31
CA ARG A 108 7.87 -0.15 -9.59
C ARG A 108 7.82 0.97 -8.53
N SER A 109 6.63 1.46 -8.21
CA SER A 109 6.44 2.51 -7.20
C SER A 109 6.98 2.09 -5.82
N ILE A 110 6.71 0.85 -5.39
CA ILE A 110 7.25 0.30 -4.13
C ILE A 110 8.79 0.21 -4.18
N ARG A 111 9.38 -0.17 -5.31
CA ARG A 111 10.83 -0.34 -5.44
C ARG A 111 11.56 1.00 -5.46
N GLU A 112 11.08 1.96 -6.25
CA GLU A 112 11.65 3.31 -6.29
C GLU A 112 11.46 4.05 -4.95
N GLY A 113 10.28 3.93 -4.32
CA GLY A 113 9.97 4.60 -3.06
C GLY A 113 10.85 4.17 -1.87
N ARG A 114 11.49 2.99 -1.94
CA ARG A 114 12.42 2.53 -0.89
C ARG A 114 13.68 3.41 -0.77
N LEU A 115 14.02 4.16 -1.81
CA LEU A 115 15.22 4.98 -1.88
C LEU A 115 14.91 6.48 -1.80
N GLN A 116 13.65 6.83 -1.52
CA GLN A 116 13.14 8.19 -1.57
C GLN A 116 12.63 8.66 -0.21
N THR A 117 12.54 9.98 -0.04
CA THR A 117 11.85 10.60 1.09
C THR A 117 10.33 10.49 0.94
N LEU A 118 9.59 10.80 2.01
CA LEU A 118 8.13 10.87 1.97
C LEU A 118 7.65 11.92 0.95
N GLU A 119 8.28 13.10 0.92
CA GLU A 119 7.94 14.18 0.00
C GLU A 119 8.08 13.74 -1.46
N GLU A 120 9.22 13.12 -1.82
CA GLU A 120 9.45 12.60 -3.17
C GLU A 120 8.43 11.53 -3.55
N CYS A 121 8.09 10.64 -2.61
CA CYS A 121 7.06 9.63 -2.82
C CYS A 121 5.68 10.27 -3.07
N LEU A 122 5.30 11.29 -2.29
CA LEU A 122 4.02 11.98 -2.43
C LEU A 122 3.92 12.75 -3.75
N HIS A 123 4.98 13.43 -4.18
CA HIS A 123 5.02 14.07 -5.49
C HIS A 123 4.81 13.07 -6.62
N ARG A 124 5.54 11.94 -6.61
CA ARG A 124 5.37 10.88 -7.60
C ARG A 124 3.97 10.26 -7.56
N GLU A 125 3.46 9.92 -6.38
CA GLU A 125 2.14 9.30 -6.21
C GLU A 125 1.00 10.23 -6.65
N TYR A 126 1.16 11.54 -6.47
CA TYR A 126 0.23 12.53 -7.01
C TYR A 126 0.21 12.47 -8.54
N GLN A 127 1.37 12.51 -9.19
CA GLN A 127 1.47 12.42 -10.65
C GLN A 127 0.86 11.11 -11.16
N MET A 128 1.23 9.98 -10.58
CA MET A 128 0.68 8.66 -10.92
C MET A 128 -0.84 8.62 -10.77
N THR A 129 -1.38 9.26 -9.73
CA THR A 129 -2.82 9.33 -9.46
C THR A 129 -3.54 10.14 -10.54
N VAL A 130 -3.00 11.31 -10.91
CA VAL A 130 -3.54 12.14 -12.00
C VAL A 130 -3.54 11.35 -13.32
N GLN A 131 -2.43 10.67 -13.64
CA GLN A 131 -2.35 9.79 -14.81
C GLN A 131 -3.40 8.66 -14.77
N ALA A 132 -3.65 8.07 -13.60
CA ALA A 132 -4.64 7.01 -13.42
C ALA A 132 -6.09 7.47 -13.65
N ILE A 133 -6.43 8.70 -13.26
CA ILE A 133 -7.81 9.21 -13.32
C ILE A 133 -8.16 9.86 -14.67
N THR A 134 -7.17 10.37 -15.42
CA THR A 134 -7.39 11.03 -16.72
C THR A 134 -7.78 10.06 -17.84
N ARG A 135 -7.62 8.75 -17.62
CA ARG A 135 -7.94 7.67 -18.57
C ARG A 135 -7.11 7.69 -19.86
N GLN A 136 -6.02 8.46 -19.90
CA GLN A 136 -5.16 8.54 -21.09
C GLN A 136 -4.35 7.26 -21.31
N ILE A 137 -3.93 6.59 -20.23
CA ILE A 137 -3.13 5.36 -20.29
C ILE A 137 -4.04 4.12 -20.26
N SER A 138 -4.95 4.05 -19.29
CA SER A 138 -5.88 2.93 -19.12
C SER A 138 -7.19 3.37 -18.48
N ASN A 139 -8.25 2.60 -18.73
CA ASN A 139 -9.56 2.74 -18.09
C ASN A 139 -9.69 1.90 -16.80
N ASP A 140 -8.64 1.18 -16.38
CA ASP A 140 -8.68 0.22 -15.28
C ASP A 140 -9.16 0.83 -13.95
N PHE A 141 -8.79 2.08 -13.65
CA PHE A 141 -9.29 2.77 -12.45
C PHE A 141 -10.82 2.87 -12.46
N SER A 142 -11.39 3.36 -13.57
CA SER A 142 -12.84 3.54 -13.70
C SER A 142 -13.58 2.21 -13.76
N GLU A 143 -13.00 1.20 -14.42
CA GLU A 143 -13.56 -0.16 -14.47
C GLU A 143 -13.53 -0.84 -13.10
N GLY A 144 -12.47 -0.62 -12.33
CA GLY A 144 -12.35 -1.13 -10.96
C GLY A 144 -13.38 -0.51 -10.03
N VAL A 145 -13.59 0.81 -10.13
CA VAL A 145 -14.67 1.51 -9.40
C VAL A 145 -16.03 0.96 -9.81
N ARG A 146 -16.29 0.84 -11.12
CA ARG A 146 -17.56 0.30 -11.66
C ARG A 146 -17.86 -1.08 -11.07
N THR A 147 -16.93 -2.02 -11.18
CA THR A 147 -17.17 -3.43 -10.80
C THR A 147 -17.24 -3.68 -9.29
N ARG A 148 -16.55 -2.86 -8.49
CA ARG A 148 -16.49 -3.05 -7.03
C ARG A 148 -17.54 -2.24 -6.28
N LEU A 149 -17.91 -1.07 -6.78
CA LEU A 149 -18.74 -0.10 -6.05
C LEU A 149 -20.11 0.15 -6.69
N VAL A 150 -20.20 0.13 -8.02
CA VAL A 150 -21.42 0.48 -8.76
C VAL A 150 -22.19 -0.77 -9.19
N ASP A 151 -21.60 -1.57 -10.08
CA ASP A 151 -22.13 -2.81 -10.62
C ASP A 151 -21.46 -4.01 -9.92
N LYS A 152 -21.83 -4.17 -8.64
CA LYS A 152 -21.22 -5.13 -7.72
C LYS A 152 -21.39 -6.56 -8.24
N GLY A 153 -20.26 -7.25 -8.41
CA GLY A 153 -20.24 -8.65 -8.83
C GLY A 153 -20.05 -8.84 -10.34
N SER A 154 -20.02 -7.76 -11.12
CA SER A 154 -19.60 -7.83 -12.52
C SER A 154 -18.11 -8.17 -12.65
N VAL A 155 -17.76 -8.86 -13.73
CA VAL A 155 -16.35 -9.21 -14.04
C VAL A 155 -15.67 -7.98 -14.63
N PRO A 156 -14.55 -7.51 -14.05
CA PRO A 156 -13.82 -6.37 -14.58
C PRO A 156 -13.15 -6.71 -15.91
N LYS A 157 -13.19 -5.74 -16.83
CA LYS A 157 -12.55 -5.82 -18.14
C LYS A 157 -11.28 -4.98 -18.15
N TRP A 158 -10.21 -5.54 -17.61
CA TRP A 158 -8.91 -4.88 -17.58
C TRP A 158 -8.32 -4.67 -18.98
N ASN A 159 -7.67 -3.54 -19.19
CA ASN A 159 -6.93 -3.22 -20.40
C ASN A 159 -5.57 -2.60 -20.04
N PRO A 160 -4.45 -3.31 -20.27
CA PRO A 160 -4.32 -4.63 -20.90
C PRO A 160 -4.89 -5.79 -20.06
N CYS A 161 -5.29 -6.88 -20.73
CA CYS A 161 -5.98 -8.01 -20.08
C CYS A 161 -5.05 -9.04 -19.42
N CYS A 162 -3.74 -8.99 -19.69
CA CYS A 162 -2.74 -9.90 -19.12
C CYS A 162 -1.36 -9.21 -19.06
N LEU A 163 -0.43 -9.78 -18.27
CA LEU A 163 0.87 -9.16 -17.97
C LEU A 163 1.76 -9.01 -19.21
N GLU A 164 1.70 -9.98 -20.13
CA GLU A 164 2.50 -10.03 -21.35
C GLU A 164 2.15 -8.90 -22.34
N LYS A 165 0.95 -8.32 -22.19
CA LYS A 165 0.50 -7.18 -22.99
C LYS A 165 0.82 -5.84 -22.36
N VAL A 166 1.37 -5.81 -21.15
CA VAL A 166 1.84 -4.56 -20.52
C VAL A 166 3.24 -4.27 -21.06
N SER A 167 3.36 -3.24 -21.90
CA SER A 167 4.67 -2.73 -22.33
C SER A 167 5.29 -1.83 -21.26
N GLU A 168 6.62 -1.67 -21.32
CA GLU A 168 7.31 -0.74 -20.41
C GLU A 168 6.85 0.70 -20.62
N ASP A 169 6.61 1.13 -21.88
CA ASP A 169 6.07 2.46 -22.18
C ASP A 169 4.74 2.75 -21.46
N MET A 170 3.86 1.74 -21.28
CA MET A 170 2.62 1.92 -20.53
C MET A 170 2.89 2.14 -19.05
N VAL A 171 3.92 1.49 -18.50
CA VAL A 171 4.35 1.68 -17.10
C VAL A 171 4.99 3.06 -16.98
N ASP A 172 5.95 3.40 -17.83
CA ASP A 172 6.66 4.69 -17.87
C ASP A 172 5.69 5.89 -17.96
N ALA A 173 4.59 5.74 -18.70
CA ALA A 173 3.59 6.78 -18.81
C ALA A 173 2.98 7.19 -17.46
N TYR A 174 2.88 6.29 -16.48
CA TYR A 174 2.40 6.62 -15.12
C TYR A 174 3.40 7.46 -14.33
N PHE A 175 4.69 7.39 -14.66
CA PHE A 175 5.79 8.10 -13.99
C PHE A 175 6.24 9.33 -14.79
N SER A 176 5.58 9.62 -15.91
CA SER A 176 5.89 10.76 -16.76
C SER A 176 5.35 12.06 -16.14
N PRO A 177 6.06 13.19 -16.29
CA PRO A 177 5.60 14.49 -15.80
C PRO A 177 4.20 14.83 -16.31
N LEU A 178 3.44 15.55 -15.49
CA LEU A 178 2.13 16.05 -15.89
C LEU A 178 2.27 17.13 -16.97
N ASN A 179 1.21 17.35 -17.73
CA ASN A 179 1.18 18.42 -18.72
C ASN A 179 1.15 19.81 -18.03
N ALA A 180 1.48 20.86 -18.77
CA ALA A 180 1.60 22.23 -18.23
C ALA A 180 0.32 22.82 -17.62
N TYR A 181 -0.84 22.19 -17.78
CA TYR A 181 -2.11 22.64 -17.24
C TYR A 181 -2.46 21.99 -15.89
N GLU A 182 -1.77 20.92 -15.51
CA GLU A 182 -1.92 20.27 -14.22
C GLU A 182 -0.83 20.79 -13.27
N PRO A 183 -1.19 21.47 -12.17
CA PRO A 183 -0.20 21.98 -11.24
C PRO A 183 0.55 20.82 -10.57
N GLU A 184 1.83 21.02 -10.27
CA GLU A 184 2.57 20.11 -9.41
C GLU A 184 1.99 20.13 -7.98
N LEU A 185 2.22 19.06 -7.23
CA LEU A 185 1.83 19.02 -5.83
C LEU A 185 2.69 20.01 -5.05
N ASP A 186 2.06 21.06 -4.53
CA ASP A 186 2.66 21.93 -3.54
C ASP A 186 2.19 21.49 -2.15
N LEU A 187 3.01 20.71 -1.46
CA LEU A 187 2.73 20.21 -0.10
C LEU A 187 2.58 21.35 0.92
N PHE A 188 3.10 22.53 0.60
CA PHE A 188 3.35 23.62 1.54
C PHE A 188 2.56 24.90 1.24
N ALA A 189 1.84 24.97 0.11
CA ALA A 189 1.09 26.12 -0.39
C ALA A 189 0.21 26.86 0.64
N ASN A 190 -0.21 26.18 1.71
CA ASN A 190 -1.14 26.70 2.71
C ASN A 190 -0.68 26.55 4.16
N PHE A 191 0.58 26.15 4.41
CA PHE A 191 1.09 26.07 5.77
C PHE A 191 1.75 27.39 6.18
N PRO A 192 1.42 27.96 7.37
CA PRO A 192 2.18 29.08 7.91
C PRO A 192 3.68 28.74 7.98
N GLU A 193 4.57 29.71 7.72
CA GLU A 193 6.05 29.56 7.70
C GLU A 193 6.61 28.75 8.88
N ALA A 194 5.94 28.78 10.03
CA ALA A 194 6.28 28.02 11.24
C ALA A 194 6.25 26.48 11.09
N TYR A 195 5.70 25.93 9.99
CA TYR A 195 5.58 24.49 9.74
C TYR A 195 6.51 23.95 8.63
N HIS A 196 7.32 24.81 8.01
CA HIS A 196 8.21 24.44 6.90
C HIS A 196 9.59 23.94 7.35
N VAL A 197 9.74 23.63 8.64
CA VAL A 197 10.99 23.12 9.19
C VAL A 197 10.74 21.75 9.84
N TYR A 198 10.82 20.71 9.02
CA TYR A 198 11.19 19.34 9.41
C TYR A 198 11.88 18.65 8.24
#